data_AF-A0A841AXC6-F1
#
_entry.id   AF-A0A841AXC6-F1
#
_cell.length_a   1.000
_cell.length_b   1.000
_cell.length_c   1.000
_cell.angle_alpha   90.00
_cell.angle_beta   90.00
_cell.angle_gamma   90.00
#
_symmetry.space_group_name_H-M   'P 1'
#
loop_
_entity.id
_entity.type
_entity.pdbx_description
1 polymer ?
#
loop_
_entity_poly.entity_id
_entity_poly.type
_entity_poly.pdbx_seq_one_letter_code
_entity_poly.pdbx_strand_id
1 'polypeptide(L)'
;MVDDRDQVRYATASDEKCRELEEIQVDLGEGPCLDSARSNAVLSPTGFGGGSPGAERWPRFAPYAREAGVIAMAAVPLSTSETTVGALNLMNTRYPVVPVTDLRIAQAFTGAAMGCFAHQDQVRGLKRIVGQLEGALFSRVAIEQAKGVLSERFHIPLDEAFSRLRKHARSRNLKLKALATDVAQGLGPAELRL
;
A
#
# COMPACT_ATOMS: atom_id res chain seq x y z
N MET A 1 8.82 2.48 -7.91
CA MET A 1 7.49 1.98 -7.50
C MET A 1 6.40 2.72 -8.25
N VAL A 2 5.32 2.04 -8.62
CA VAL A 2 4.11 2.65 -9.15
C VAL A 2 3.27 3.12 -7.96
N ASP A 3 2.83 4.38 -7.97
CA ASP A 3 1.94 4.94 -6.95
C ASP A 3 0.46 4.66 -7.24
N ASP A 4 -0.43 5.08 -6.33
CA ASP A 4 -1.89 4.89 -6.48
C ASP A 4 -2.50 5.60 -7.71
N ARG A 5 -1.71 6.40 -8.44
CA ARG A 5 -2.09 7.10 -9.67
C ARG A 5 -1.44 6.50 -10.92
N ASP A 6 -0.89 5.30 -10.82
CA ASP A 6 -0.17 4.59 -11.88
C ASP A 6 1.10 5.34 -12.36
N GLN A 7 1.64 6.22 -11.51
CA GLN A 7 2.89 6.94 -11.80
C GLN A 7 4.07 6.22 -11.18
N VAL A 8 5.09 5.97 -11.98
CA VAL A 8 6.36 5.44 -11.47
C VAL A 8 7.11 6.55 -10.73
N ARG A 9 7.46 6.28 -9.48
CA ARG A 9 8.30 7.09 -8.59
C ARG A 9 9.53 6.31 -8.15
N TYR A 10 10.58 7.03 -7.80
CA TYR A 10 11.71 6.46 -7.06
C TYR A 10 11.25 5.81 -5.74
N ALA A 11 11.89 4.70 -5.37
CA ALA A 11 11.60 4.00 -4.11
C ALA A 11 12.85 3.82 -3.25
N THR A 12 13.92 3.26 -3.82
CA THR A 12 15.20 3.03 -3.15
C THR A 12 16.31 2.79 -4.19
N ALA A 13 17.57 2.95 -3.79
CA ALA A 13 18.76 2.72 -4.61
C ALA A 13 19.90 2.16 -3.75
N SER A 14 20.83 1.45 -4.39
CA SER A 14 22.05 0.93 -3.74
C SER A 14 23.02 2.04 -3.32
N ASP A 15 23.02 3.15 -4.07
CA ASP A 15 23.93 4.27 -3.91
C ASP A 15 23.32 5.54 -4.51
N GLU A 16 23.98 6.67 -4.27
CA GLU A 16 23.53 8.00 -4.70
C GLU A 16 23.39 8.12 -6.21
N LYS A 17 24.33 7.54 -6.97
CA LYS A 17 24.31 7.60 -8.43
C LYS A 17 23.13 6.84 -9.01
N CYS A 18 22.83 5.67 -8.45
CA CYS A 18 21.63 4.92 -8.80
C CYS A 18 20.36 5.75 -8.51
N ARG A 19 20.28 6.45 -7.38
CA ARG A 19 19.15 7.32 -7.06
C ARG A 19 18.96 8.42 -8.09
N GLU A 20 20.02 9.18 -8.40
CA GLU A 20 19.97 10.28 -9.37
C GLU A 20 19.46 9.79 -10.75
N LEU A 21 19.95 8.65 -11.22
CA LEU A 21 19.50 8.07 -12.49
C LEU A 21 18.05 7.58 -12.46
N GLU A 22 17.54 7.09 -11.33
CA GLU A 22 16.12 6.75 -11.19
C GLU A 22 15.23 8.00 -11.24
N GLU A 23 15.63 9.08 -10.56
CA GLU A 23 14.89 10.35 -10.56
C GLU A 23 14.85 10.96 -11.97
N ILE A 24 15.97 10.95 -12.69
CA ILE A 24 16.04 11.42 -14.09
C ILE A 24 15.08 10.62 -14.99
N GLN A 25 14.97 9.30 -14.83
CA GLN A 25 14.02 8.52 -15.62
C GLN A 25 12.59 8.98 -15.37
N VAL A 26 12.22 9.19 -14.10
CA VAL A 26 10.88 9.68 -13.71
C VAL A 26 10.61 11.07 -14.30
N ASP A 27 11.56 12.00 -14.14
CA ASP A 27 11.43 13.37 -14.62
C ASP A 27 11.33 13.47 -16.14
N LEU A 28 12.10 12.66 -16.86
CA LEU A 28 12.04 12.60 -18.32
C LEU A 28 10.81 11.84 -18.83
N GLY A 29 10.23 10.96 -18.00
CA GLY A 29 9.20 10.01 -18.40
C GLY A 29 9.71 8.92 -19.35
N GLU A 30 11.04 8.73 -19.39
CA GLU A 30 11.76 7.86 -20.32
C GLU A 30 12.88 7.07 -19.62
N GLY A 31 12.97 5.77 -19.87
CA GLY A 31 14.10 4.95 -19.42
C GLY A 31 13.74 3.47 -19.16
N PRO A 32 14.76 2.62 -18.91
CA PRO A 32 14.57 1.19 -18.68
C PRO A 32 13.57 0.86 -17.55
N CYS A 33 13.61 1.60 -16.44
CA CYS A 33 12.72 1.41 -15.29
C CYS A 33 11.26 1.51 -15.71
N LEU A 34 10.95 2.58 -16.43
CA LEU A 34 9.59 2.93 -16.84
C LEU A 34 9.07 1.95 -17.87
N ASP A 35 9.90 1.59 -18.84
CA ASP A 35 9.53 0.63 -19.86
C ASP A 35 9.25 -0.75 -19.26
N SER A 36 10.09 -1.21 -18.32
CA SER A 36 9.88 -2.49 -17.65
C SER A 36 8.61 -2.48 -16.79
N ALA A 37 8.38 -1.40 -16.04
CA ALA A 37 7.17 -1.24 -15.23
C ALA A 37 5.89 -1.17 -16.09
N ARG A 38 5.91 -0.41 -17.20
CA ARG A 38 4.76 -0.25 -18.11
C ARG A 38 4.45 -1.52 -18.90
N SER A 39 5.48 -2.21 -19.39
CA SER A 39 5.30 -3.44 -20.20
C SER A 39 5.13 -4.70 -19.36
N ASN A 40 5.36 -4.62 -18.04
CA ASN A 40 5.45 -5.78 -17.16
C ASN A 40 6.40 -6.86 -17.71
N ALA A 41 7.50 -6.43 -18.33
CA ALA A 41 8.46 -7.32 -18.98
C ALA A 41 9.87 -7.06 -18.48
N VAL A 42 10.65 -8.13 -18.41
CA VAL A 42 12.08 -8.06 -18.10
C VAL A 42 12.79 -7.43 -19.28
N LEU A 43 13.56 -6.38 -19.02
CA LEU A 43 14.47 -5.79 -19.98
C LEU A 43 15.86 -6.38 -19.79
N SER A 44 16.37 -7.00 -20.86
CA SER A 44 17.76 -7.46 -20.90
C SER A 44 18.74 -6.29 -20.80
N PRO A 45 19.99 -6.56 -20.37
CA PRO A 45 21.02 -5.54 -20.29
C PRO A 45 21.18 -4.80 -21.61
N THR A 46 20.82 -3.53 -21.60
CA THR A 46 20.77 -2.67 -22.77
C THR A 46 21.81 -1.57 -22.61
N GLY A 47 22.75 -1.49 -23.55
CA GLY A 47 23.87 -0.54 -23.48
C GLY A 47 23.49 0.88 -23.92
N PHE A 48 24.28 1.88 -23.51
CA PHE A 48 24.07 3.31 -23.84
C PHE A 48 25.16 3.94 -24.72
N GLY A 49 26.05 3.13 -25.31
CA GLY A 49 27.05 3.63 -26.26
C GLY A 49 26.45 4.28 -27.52
N GLY A 50 27.25 5.03 -28.28
CA GLY A 50 26.78 5.59 -29.55
C GLY A 50 26.28 4.50 -30.51
N GLY A 51 25.04 4.63 -31.01
CA GLY A 51 24.41 3.62 -31.87
C GLY A 51 23.98 2.34 -31.16
N SER A 52 23.93 2.32 -29.81
CA SER A 52 23.40 1.19 -29.07
C SER A 52 21.87 1.21 -29.03
N PRO A 53 21.22 0.05 -28.80
CA PRO A 53 19.76 -0.01 -28.66
C PRO A 53 19.23 0.90 -27.54
N GLY A 54 20.00 1.10 -26.46
CA GLY A 54 19.58 2.00 -25.38
C GLY A 54 19.69 3.48 -25.74
N ALA A 55 20.66 3.87 -26.57
CA ALA A 55 20.77 5.24 -27.07
C ALA A 55 19.66 5.59 -28.08
N GLU A 56 19.20 4.59 -28.86
CA GLU A 56 18.07 4.75 -29.78
C GLU A 56 16.72 4.73 -29.07
N ARG A 57 16.53 3.81 -28.12
CA ARG A 57 15.27 3.61 -27.41
C ARG A 57 15.02 4.68 -26.35
N TRP A 58 16.07 5.16 -25.70
CA TRP A 58 15.99 6.19 -24.66
C TRP A 58 16.95 7.36 -24.94
N PRO A 59 16.72 8.14 -26.01
CA PRO A 59 17.64 9.18 -26.45
C PRO A 59 17.78 10.35 -25.46
N ARG A 60 16.77 10.63 -24.62
CA ARG A 60 16.83 11.69 -23.61
C ARG A 60 17.53 11.21 -22.34
N PHE A 61 17.39 9.94 -21.99
CA PHE A 61 17.99 9.35 -20.79
C PHE A 61 19.45 8.89 -21.00
N ALA A 62 19.77 8.31 -22.17
CA ALA A 62 21.07 7.71 -22.46
C ALA A 62 22.29 8.64 -22.21
N PRO A 63 22.24 9.96 -22.49
CA PRO A 63 23.34 10.87 -22.18
C PRO A 63 23.68 10.89 -20.68
N TYR A 64 22.68 10.93 -19.80
CA TYR A 64 22.87 10.92 -18.34
C TYR A 64 23.44 9.60 -17.85
N ALA A 65 22.94 8.48 -18.37
CA ALA A 65 23.47 7.15 -18.03
C ALA A 65 24.97 7.05 -18.37
N ARG A 66 25.37 7.56 -19.55
CA ARG A 66 26.79 7.58 -19.97
C ARG A 66 27.64 8.49 -19.10
N GLU A 67 27.15 9.69 -18.78
CA GLU A 67 27.86 10.66 -17.92
C GLU A 67 28.09 10.08 -16.52
N ALA A 68 27.11 9.35 -15.99
CA ALA A 68 27.24 8.60 -14.75
C ALA A 68 28.20 7.38 -14.84
N GLY A 69 28.69 7.04 -16.03
CA GLY A 69 29.57 5.89 -16.27
C GLY A 69 28.83 4.55 -16.32
N VAL A 70 27.51 4.57 -16.54
CA VAL A 70 26.71 3.36 -16.73
C VAL A 70 26.83 2.91 -18.19
N ILE A 71 27.34 1.70 -18.38
CA ILE A 71 27.56 1.11 -19.69
C ILE A 71 26.34 0.35 -20.20
N ALA A 72 25.53 -0.21 -19.30
CA ALA A 72 24.29 -0.91 -19.61
C ALA A 72 23.36 -0.97 -18.40
N MET A 73 22.05 -1.10 -18.67
CA MET A 73 21.03 -1.33 -17.64
C MET A 73 20.12 -2.49 -18.02
N ALA A 74 19.75 -3.27 -17.01
CA ALA A 74 18.66 -4.22 -17.09
C ALA A 74 17.57 -3.83 -16.08
N ALA A 75 16.35 -4.28 -16.33
CA ALA A 75 15.22 -3.99 -15.45
C ALA A 75 14.34 -5.24 -15.31
N VAL A 76 13.90 -5.52 -14.09
CA VAL A 76 13.03 -6.65 -13.75
C VAL A 76 11.77 -6.09 -13.10
N PRO A 77 10.57 -6.38 -13.62
CA PRO A 77 9.35 -5.87 -13.02
C PRO A 77 9.15 -6.44 -11.61
N LEU A 78 8.67 -5.59 -10.72
CA LEU A 78 8.15 -5.95 -9.40
C LEU A 78 6.64 -6.05 -9.55
N SER A 79 6.14 -7.22 -9.97
CA SER A 79 4.72 -7.42 -10.25
C SER A 79 4.18 -8.69 -9.61
N THR A 80 2.88 -8.67 -9.33
CA THR A 80 2.05 -9.86 -9.12
C THR A 80 1.38 -10.25 -10.45
N SER A 81 0.61 -11.34 -10.46
CA SER A 81 -0.19 -11.71 -11.64
C SER A 81 -1.19 -10.64 -12.06
N GLU A 82 -1.55 -9.71 -11.17
CA GLU A 82 -2.63 -8.73 -11.40
C GLU A 82 -2.15 -7.28 -11.43
N THR A 83 -0.99 -6.96 -10.83
CA THR A 83 -0.54 -5.57 -10.64
C THR A 83 0.98 -5.43 -10.68
N THR A 84 1.48 -4.40 -11.37
CA THR A 84 2.89 -4.00 -11.34
C THR A 84 3.11 -2.92 -10.30
N VAL A 85 3.93 -3.21 -9.30
CA VAL A 85 4.29 -2.31 -8.20
C VAL A 85 5.55 -1.51 -8.52
N GLY A 86 6.31 -1.87 -9.55
CA GLY A 86 7.48 -1.12 -10.02
C GLY A 86 8.43 -1.96 -10.85
N ALA A 87 9.71 -1.59 -10.84
CA ALA A 87 10.80 -2.37 -11.42
C ALA A 87 12.04 -2.27 -10.52
N LEU A 88 12.85 -3.33 -10.53
CA LEU A 88 14.20 -3.40 -9.99
C LEU A 88 15.18 -3.18 -11.15
N ASN A 89 16.04 -2.17 -11.04
CA ASN A 89 17.05 -1.90 -12.06
C ASN A 89 18.42 -2.37 -11.62
N LEU A 90 19.16 -2.92 -12.58
CA LEU A 90 20.53 -3.36 -12.43
C LEU A 90 21.39 -2.51 -13.36
N MET A 91 22.36 -1.81 -12.79
CA MET A 91 23.24 -0.90 -13.52
C MET A 91 24.64 -1.51 -13.61
N ASN A 92 25.16 -1.59 -14.83
CA ASN A 92 26.54 -1.99 -15.07
C ASN A 92 27.42 -0.75 -15.26
N THR A 93 28.50 -0.67 -14.49
CA THR A 93 29.53 0.38 -14.64
C THR A 93 30.85 -0.16 -15.20
N ARG A 94 30.98 -1.49 -15.34
CA ARG A 94 32.17 -2.18 -15.84
C ARG A 94 31.78 -3.42 -16.65
N TYR A 95 32.68 -3.83 -17.54
CA TYR A 95 32.61 -5.11 -18.24
C TYR A 95 33.17 -6.25 -17.37
N PRO A 96 32.67 -7.49 -17.53
CA PRO A 96 31.55 -7.87 -18.41
C PRO A 96 30.20 -7.37 -17.88
N VAL A 97 29.25 -7.15 -18.79
CA VAL A 97 27.87 -6.79 -18.43
C VAL A 97 27.24 -7.94 -17.64
N VAL A 98 26.31 -7.64 -16.72
CA VAL A 98 25.63 -8.63 -15.86
C VAL A 98 25.12 -9.79 -16.73
N PRO A 99 25.56 -11.04 -16.49
CA PRO A 99 25.11 -12.19 -17.25
C PRO A 99 23.61 -12.44 -17.08
N VAL A 100 22.99 -13.08 -18.08
CA VAL A 100 21.57 -13.49 -18.01
C VAL A 100 21.27 -14.35 -16.77
N THR A 101 22.25 -15.09 -16.24
CA THR A 101 22.13 -15.88 -15.01
C THR A 101 21.77 -15.04 -13.79
N ASP A 102 22.34 -13.84 -13.67
CA ASP A 102 22.11 -12.93 -12.55
C ASP A 102 20.75 -12.24 -12.66
N LEU A 103 20.21 -12.07 -13.88
CA LEU A 103 18.82 -11.63 -14.07
C LEU A 103 17.82 -12.64 -13.55
N ARG A 104 18.09 -13.95 -13.68
CA ARG A 104 17.22 -14.97 -13.08
C ARG A 104 17.25 -14.92 -11.57
N ILE A 105 18.41 -14.63 -10.97
CA ILE A 105 18.53 -14.43 -9.52
C ILE A 105 17.71 -13.21 -9.12
N ALA A 106 17.85 -12.09 -9.84
CA ALA A 106 17.05 -10.89 -9.62
C ALA A 106 15.54 -11.19 -9.76
N GLN A 107 15.11 -11.95 -10.76
CA GLN A 107 13.72 -12.39 -10.93
C GLN A 107 13.23 -13.29 -9.77
N ALA A 108 14.06 -14.20 -9.29
CA ALA A 108 13.72 -15.02 -8.14
C ALA A 108 13.55 -14.18 -6.86
N PHE A 109 14.43 -13.19 -6.66
CA PHE A 109 14.32 -12.23 -5.57
C PHE A 109 13.09 -11.34 -5.69
N THR A 110 12.80 -10.80 -6.86
CA THR A 110 11.58 -9.99 -7.07
C THR A 110 10.34 -10.85 -6.84
N GLY A 111 10.29 -12.09 -7.35
CA GLY A 111 9.20 -13.02 -7.11
C GLY A 111 8.98 -13.32 -5.62
N ALA A 112 10.04 -13.62 -4.87
CA ALA A 112 9.96 -13.85 -3.43
C ALA A 112 9.51 -12.60 -2.66
N ALA A 113 10.06 -11.43 -2.98
CA ALA A 113 9.68 -10.16 -2.37
C ALA A 113 8.20 -9.85 -2.62
N MET A 114 7.72 -10.01 -3.86
CA MET A 114 6.32 -9.79 -4.21
C MET A 114 5.38 -10.78 -3.52
N GLY A 115 5.79 -12.04 -3.34
CA GLY A 115 5.06 -13.02 -2.52
C GLY A 115 4.90 -12.56 -1.07
N CYS A 116 5.96 -12.01 -0.46
CA CYS A 116 5.87 -11.44 0.88
C CYS A 116 4.97 -10.19 0.94
N PHE A 117 5.05 -9.30 -0.05
CA PHE A 117 4.19 -8.11 -0.13
C PHE A 117 2.70 -8.49 -0.24
N ALA A 118 2.36 -9.40 -1.15
CA ALA A 118 0.98 -9.88 -1.32
C ALA A 118 0.42 -10.52 -0.04
N HIS A 119 1.24 -11.35 0.63
CA HIS A 119 0.85 -11.96 1.89
C HIS A 119 0.60 -10.91 3.00
N GLN A 120 1.48 -9.91 3.13
CA GLN A 120 1.31 -8.85 4.12
C GLN A 120 0.05 -8.01 3.86
N ASP A 121 -0.25 -7.70 2.60
CA ASP A 121 -1.45 -6.94 2.25
C ASP A 121 -2.72 -7.72 2.58
N GLN A 122 -2.77 -9.01 2.23
CA GLN A 122 -3.86 -9.91 2.59
C GLN A 122 -4.07 -9.99 4.11
N VAL A 123 -3.00 -10.16 4.88
CA VAL A 123 -3.06 -10.19 6.36
C VAL A 123 -3.56 -8.86 6.93
N ARG A 124 -3.12 -7.72 6.38
CA ARG A 124 -3.62 -6.40 6.79
C ARG A 124 -5.10 -6.22 6.48
N GLY A 125 -5.54 -6.65 5.30
CA GLY A 125 -6.94 -6.66 4.90
C GLY A 125 -7.81 -7.48 5.85
N LEU A 126 -7.40 -8.71 6.15
CA LEU A 126 -8.06 -9.59 7.11
C LEU A 126 -8.13 -8.97 8.50
N LYS A 127 -7.01 -8.42 9.03
CA LYS A 127 -6.99 -7.75 10.33
C LYS A 127 -7.95 -6.56 10.39
N ARG A 128 -8.07 -5.78 9.30
CA ARG A 128 -9.02 -4.66 9.21
C ARG A 128 -10.47 -5.15 9.29
N ILE A 129 -10.81 -6.20 8.54
CA ILE A 129 -12.15 -6.79 8.54
C ILE A 129 -12.49 -7.37 9.92
N VAL A 130 -11.56 -8.12 10.52
CA VAL A 130 -11.73 -8.67 11.88
C VAL A 130 -11.97 -7.53 12.89
N GLY A 131 -11.16 -6.47 12.87
CA GLY A 131 -11.35 -5.33 13.76
C GLY A 131 -12.70 -4.60 13.56
N GLN A 132 -13.20 -4.51 12.33
CA GLN A 132 -14.53 -3.97 12.04
C GLN A 132 -15.65 -4.87 12.60
N LEU A 133 -15.54 -6.18 12.41
CA LEU A 133 -16.49 -7.17 12.91
C LEU A 133 -16.53 -7.19 14.45
N GLU A 134 -15.36 -7.26 15.09
CA GLU A 134 -15.24 -7.17 16.55
C GLU A 134 -15.84 -5.86 17.05
N GLY A 135 -15.51 -4.74 16.41
CA GLY A 135 -16.06 -3.42 16.73
C GLY A 135 -17.59 -3.38 16.71
N ALA A 136 -18.20 -3.98 15.68
CA ALA A 136 -19.64 -4.08 15.51
C ALA A 136 -20.28 -5.02 16.54
N LEU A 137 -19.68 -6.18 16.81
CA LEU A 137 -20.14 -7.13 17.83
C LEU A 137 -20.14 -6.50 19.23
N PHE A 138 -19.04 -5.86 19.62
CA PHE A 138 -18.96 -5.15 20.90
C PHE A 138 -19.98 -4.02 21.00
N SER A 139 -20.24 -3.31 19.90
CA SER A 139 -21.28 -2.27 19.88
C SER A 139 -22.67 -2.86 20.10
N ARG A 140 -22.98 -3.99 19.46
CA ARG A 140 -24.29 -4.64 19.59
C ARG A 140 -24.52 -5.14 21.01
N VAL A 141 -23.52 -5.81 21.61
CA VAL A 141 -23.62 -6.29 23.00
C VAL A 141 -23.86 -5.14 23.97
N ALA A 142 -23.06 -4.07 23.89
CA ALA A 142 -23.22 -2.91 24.76
C ALA A 142 -24.60 -2.24 24.60
N ILE A 143 -25.09 -2.12 23.36
CA ILE A 143 -26.42 -1.55 23.08
C ILE A 143 -27.54 -2.42 23.65
N GLU A 144 -27.49 -3.75 23.47
CA GLU A 144 -28.51 -4.64 24.01
C GLU A 144 -28.51 -4.66 25.55
N GLN A 145 -27.34 -4.63 26.18
CA GLN A 145 -27.23 -4.49 27.63
C GLN A 145 -27.79 -3.16 28.13
N ALA A 146 -27.46 -2.05 27.46
CA ALA A 146 -27.99 -0.73 27.80
C ALA A 146 -29.51 -0.66 27.65
N LYS A 147 -30.06 -1.26 26.58
CA LYS A 147 -31.52 -1.38 26.40
C LYS A 147 -32.15 -2.14 27.56
N GLY A 148 -31.54 -3.25 27.99
CA GLY A 148 -32.00 -4.02 29.15
C GLY A 148 -32.02 -3.20 30.43
N VAL A 149 -30.91 -2.50 30.75
CA VAL A 149 -30.81 -1.64 31.94
C VAL A 149 -31.86 -0.52 31.93
N LEU A 150 -32.06 0.15 30.79
CA LEU A 150 -33.06 1.21 30.68
C LEU A 150 -34.49 0.69 30.72
N SER A 151 -34.74 -0.46 30.10
CA SER A 151 -36.06 -1.08 30.06
C SER A 151 -36.52 -1.50 31.46
N GLU A 152 -35.63 -2.12 32.23
CA GLU A 152 -35.89 -2.50 33.62
C GLU A 152 -36.07 -1.26 34.51
N ARG A 153 -35.16 -0.29 34.44
CA ARG A 153 -35.20 0.91 35.28
C ARG A 153 -36.45 1.75 35.06
N PHE A 154 -36.75 2.06 33.80
CA PHE A 154 -37.85 2.96 33.44
C PHE A 154 -39.17 2.25 33.19
N HIS A 155 -39.21 0.91 33.27
CA HIS A 155 -40.39 0.09 32.96
C HIS A 155 -40.96 0.38 31.55
N ILE A 156 -40.06 0.54 30.57
CA ILE A 156 -40.41 0.85 29.17
C ILE A 156 -40.03 -0.30 28.22
N PRO A 157 -40.68 -0.43 27.05
CA PRO A 157 -40.29 -1.40 26.04
C PRO A 157 -38.85 -1.20 25.54
N LEU A 158 -38.19 -2.28 25.11
CA LEU A 158 -36.81 -2.26 24.59
C LEU A 158 -36.61 -1.29 23.41
N ASP A 159 -37.63 -1.12 22.56
CA ASP A 159 -37.59 -0.20 21.42
C ASP A 159 -37.63 1.26 21.87
N GLU A 160 -38.38 1.56 22.94
CA GLU A 160 -38.39 2.89 23.54
C GLU A 160 -37.07 3.19 24.24
N ALA A 161 -36.51 2.22 24.98
CA ALA A 161 -35.19 2.32 25.58
C ALA A 161 -34.10 2.63 24.55
N PHE A 162 -34.13 1.94 23.40
CA PHE A 162 -33.20 2.19 22.30
C PHE A 162 -33.40 3.57 21.68
N SER A 163 -34.65 4.01 21.48
CA SER A 163 -34.98 5.34 20.98
C SER A 163 -34.43 6.43 21.90
N ARG A 164 -34.59 6.29 23.23
CA ARG A 164 -34.03 7.22 24.22
C ARG A 164 -32.51 7.26 24.18
N LEU A 165 -31.85 6.10 24.14
CA LEU A 165 -30.39 5.98 24.03
C LEU A 165 -29.86 6.69 22.77
N ARG A 166 -30.50 6.45 21.62
CA ARG A 166 -30.14 7.08 20.34
C ARG A 166 -30.39 8.58 20.34
N LYS A 167 -31.53 9.03 20.86
CA LYS A 167 -31.87 10.46 20.97
C LYS A 167 -30.86 11.20 21.84
N HIS A 168 -30.51 10.63 22.99
CA HIS A 168 -29.53 11.20 23.91
C HIS A 168 -28.15 11.29 23.24
N ALA A 169 -27.67 10.19 22.64
CA ALA A 169 -26.40 10.17 21.92
C ALA A 169 -26.35 11.25 20.83
N ARG A 170 -27.40 11.36 20.00
CA ARG A 170 -27.46 12.35 18.92
C ARG A 170 -27.51 13.79 19.43
N SER A 171 -28.31 14.07 20.46
CA SER A 171 -28.46 15.42 21.02
C SER A 171 -27.17 15.97 21.64
N ARG A 172 -26.27 15.08 22.05
CA ARG A 172 -24.99 15.42 22.70
C ARG A 172 -23.76 15.08 21.86
N ASN A 173 -23.95 14.72 20.60
CA ASN A 173 -22.88 14.30 19.69
C ASN A 173 -21.97 13.19 20.26
N LEU A 174 -22.56 12.25 21.01
CA LEU A 174 -21.87 11.12 21.62
C LEU A 174 -21.91 9.90 20.69
N LYS A 175 -20.84 9.10 20.73
CA LYS A 175 -20.83 7.78 20.09
C LYS A 175 -21.82 6.87 20.83
N LEU A 176 -22.82 6.35 20.11
CA LEU A 176 -23.86 5.48 20.67
C LEU A 176 -23.27 4.30 21.45
N LYS A 177 -22.20 3.68 20.93
CA LYS A 177 -21.48 2.60 21.61
C LYS A 177 -20.96 3.00 22.98
N ALA A 178 -20.31 4.16 23.09
CA ALA A 178 -19.73 4.63 24.35
C ALA A 178 -20.84 4.90 25.37
N LEU A 179 -21.89 5.62 24.96
CA LEU A 179 -23.06 5.85 25.82
C LEU A 179 -23.71 4.54 26.26
N ALA A 180 -23.84 3.56 25.37
CA ALA A 180 -24.38 2.26 25.70
C ALA A 180 -23.51 1.52 26.72
N THR A 181 -22.18 1.53 26.56
CA THR A 181 -21.25 0.96 27.54
C THR A 181 -21.40 1.63 28.91
N ASP A 182 -21.46 2.96 28.95
CA ASP A 182 -21.64 3.70 30.21
C ASP A 182 -22.96 3.33 30.89
N VAL A 183 -24.06 3.30 30.13
CA VAL A 183 -25.37 2.91 30.64
C VAL A 183 -25.37 1.47 31.15
N ALA A 184 -24.79 0.54 30.39
CA ALA A 184 -24.68 -0.88 30.76
C ALA A 184 -23.85 -1.09 32.05
N GLN A 185 -22.86 -0.22 32.31
CA GLN A 185 -22.04 -0.24 33.53
C GLN A 185 -22.65 0.58 34.68
N GLY A 186 -23.84 1.18 34.50
CA GLY A 186 -24.45 2.09 35.49
C GLY A 186 -23.80 3.49 35.55
N LEU A 187 -22.81 3.75 34.69
CA LEU A 187 -22.09 5.01 34.56
C LEU A 187 -22.79 6.03 33.63
N GLY A 188 -23.95 5.68 33.07
CA GLY A 188 -24.70 6.52 32.15
C GLY A 188 -25.12 7.89 32.72
N PRO A 189 -25.43 8.89 31.87
CA PRO A 189 -25.84 10.23 32.28
C PRO A 189 -27.00 10.24 33.28
N ALA A 190 -27.07 11.25 34.16
CA ALA A 190 -28.11 11.36 35.20
C ALA A 190 -29.54 11.30 34.65
N GLU A 191 -29.78 11.83 33.45
CA GLU A 191 -31.07 11.78 32.75
C GLU A 191 -31.49 10.37 32.31
N LEU A 192 -30.54 9.43 32.29
CA LEU A 192 -30.76 8.01 32.04
C LEU A 192 -30.63 7.18 33.35
N ARG A 193 -30.55 7.85 34.51
CA ARG A 193 -30.43 7.24 35.85
C ARG A 193 -31.66 7.37 36.74
N LEU A 194 -32.62 8.25 36.44
CA LEU A 194 -33.78 8.54 37.29
C LEU A 194 -34.94 7.57 37.09
#